data_AF-A0A3N5LBQ4-F1
#
_entry.id   AF-A0A3N5LBQ4-F1
#
_cell.length_a   1.000
_cell.length_b   1.000
_cell.length_c   1.000
_cell.angle_alpha   90.00
_cell.angle_beta   90.00
_cell.angle_gamma   90.00
#
_symmetry.space_group_name_H-M   'P 1'
#
loop_
_entity.id
_entity.type
_entity.pdbx_description
1 polymer ?
#
loop_
_entity_poly.entity_id
_entity_poly.type
_entity_poly.pdbx_seq_one_letter_code
_entity_poly.pdbx_strand_id
1 'polypeptide(L)'
;MFYQSADRINEIEGYAAFLGNTLRQSYSADQRALFSAAIAERWLSAYKTSSQKGQELDWAVLREAMDAAWNHLRGKKVTALDFERYRQRVLGAMPGADPGEISRVRIMVDLIQLVLECCAMEDNSEIARQ
;
A
#
# COMPACT_ATOMS: atom_id res chain seq x y z
N MET A 1 31.79 4.90 10.37
CA MET A 1 32.04 6.21 9.74
C MET A 1 30.69 6.76 9.32
N PHE A 2 30.05 7.52 10.21
CA PHE A 2 28.73 8.13 9.99
C PHE A 2 28.96 9.63 9.97
N TYR A 3 28.74 10.31 8.84
CA TYR A 3 28.41 11.75 8.73
C TYR A 3 28.45 12.16 7.25
N GLN A 4 27.40 11.85 6.49
CA GLN A 4 27.10 12.47 5.19
C GLN A 4 25.58 12.51 4.86
N SER A 5 24.70 12.27 5.84
CA SER A 5 23.28 11.95 5.60
C SER A 5 22.28 13.06 5.87
N ALA A 6 22.66 14.17 6.51
CA ALA A 6 21.68 15.20 6.90
C ALA A 6 21.18 16.02 5.70
N ASP A 7 22.06 16.38 4.77
CA ASP A 7 21.69 17.31 3.68
C ASP A 7 20.88 16.66 2.56
N ARG A 8 20.90 15.32 2.43
CA ARG A 8 20.14 14.60 1.39
C ARG A 8 18.68 14.34 1.73
N ILE A 9 18.25 14.46 3.00
CA ILE A 9 16.85 14.19 3.40
C ILE A 9 15.94 15.41 3.21
N ASN A 10 16.52 16.59 2.91
CA ASN A 10 15.76 17.83 2.76
C ASN A 10 14.87 17.89 1.50
N GLU A 11 14.96 16.89 0.63
CA GLU A 11 14.16 16.75 -0.59
C GLU A 11 13.35 15.44 -0.54
N ILE A 12 12.11 15.49 -1.06
CA ILE A 12 11.18 14.34 -1.08
C ILE A 12 11.85 13.10 -1.70
N GLU A 13 12.62 13.30 -2.77
CA GLU A 13 13.34 12.22 -3.47
C GLU A 13 14.39 11.57 -2.57
N GLY A 14 15.13 12.36 -1.80
CA GLY A 14 16.12 11.85 -0.86
C GLY A 14 15.51 11.14 0.35
N TYR A 15 14.36 11.62 0.85
CA TYR A 15 13.58 10.91 1.86
C TYR A 15 13.04 9.58 1.33
N ALA A 16 12.48 9.56 0.11
CA ALA A 16 11.97 8.35 -0.52
C ALA A 16 13.08 7.30 -0.72
N ALA A 17 14.26 7.72 -1.20
CA ALA A 17 15.41 6.84 -1.35
C ALA A 17 15.90 6.28 0.00
N PHE A 18 15.96 7.12 1.04
CA PHE A 18 16.32 6.69 2.39
C PHE A 18 15.33 5.66 2.96
N LEU A 19 14.03 5.95 2.84
CA LEU A 19 12.96 5.07 3.32
C LEU A 19 12.99 3.72 2.58
N GLY A 20 13.08 3.73 1.24
CA GLY A 20 13.15 2.51 0.43
C GLY A 20 14.35 1.64 0.79
N ASN A 21 15.52 2.24 0.99
CA ASN A 21 16.72 1.51 1.43
C ASN A 21 16.56 0.91 2.84
N THR A 22 15.97 1.67 3.76
CA THR A 22 15.73 1.20 5.15
C THR A 22 14.75 0.02 5.16
N LEU A 23 13.63 0.12 4.45
CA LEU A 23 12.65 -0.97 4.34
C LEU A 23 13.26 -2.22 3.71
N ARG A 24 14.13 -2.07 2.70
CA ARG A 24 14.77 -3.20 2.03
C ARG A 24 15.79 -3.90 2.91
N GLN A 25 16.68 -3.13 3.53
CA GLN A 25 17.86 -3.67 4.19
C GLN A 25 17.61 -4.07 5.64
N SER A 26 16.67 -3.41 6.32
CA SER A 26 16.51 -3.55 7.77
C SER A 26 15.23 -4.26 8.19
N TYR A 27 14.22 -4.36 7.31
CA TYR A 27 12.93 -4.92 7.67
C TYR A 27 12.82 -6.38 7.16
N SER A 28 12.12 -7.23 7.90
CA SER A 28 11.67 -8.53 7.40
C SER A 28 10.50 -8.37 6.41
N ALA A 29 10.11 -9.47 5.75
CA ALA A 29 8.94 -9.45 4.87
C ALA A 29 7.65 -9.06 5.61
N ASP A 30 7.44 -9.61 6.82
CA ASP A 30 6.30 -9.27 7.68
C ASP A 30 6.33 -7.80 8.12
N GLN A 31 7.51 -7.27 8.44
CA GLN A 31 7.65 -5.85 8.82
C GLN A 31 7.36 -4.91 7.65
N ARG A 32 7.74 -5.28 6.42
CA ARG A 32 7.39 -4.51 5.22
C ARG A 32 5.88 -4.56 4.94
N ALA A 33 5.26 -5.74 5.01
CA ALA A 33 3.81 -5.88 4.87
C ALA A 33 3.06 -5.09 5.94
N LEU A 34 3.52 -5.14 7.20
CA LEU A 34 2.96 -4.37 8.30
C LEU A 34 3.09 -2.86 8.09
N PHE A 35 4.24 -2.39 7.62
CA PHE A 35 4.47 -0.99 7.30
C PHE A 35 3.51 -0.51 6.20
N SER A 36 3.44 -1.23 5.08
CA SER A 36 2.52 -0.91 3.98
C SER A 36 1.06 -0.91 4.45
N ALA A 37 0.65 -1.91 5.24
CA ALA A 37 -0.71 -2.00 5.77
C ALA A 37 -1.05 -0.81 6.67
N ALA A 38 -0.10 -0.37 7.52
CA ALA A 38 -0.29 0.80 8.38
C ALA A 38 -0.45 2.10 7.57
N ILE A 39 0.33 2.28 6.50
CA ILE A 39 0.22 3.44 5.61
C ILE A 39 -1.13 3.42 4.88
N ALA A 40 -1.52 2.29 4.29
CA ALA A 40 -2.79 2.14 3.60
C ALA A 40 -3.98 2.37 4.55
N GLU A 41 -3.95 1.84 5.77
CA GLU A 41 -5.00 2.04 6.78
C GLU A 41 -5.17 3.52 7.16
N ARG A 42 -4.05 4.24 7.34
CA ARG A 42 -4.06 5.68 7.60
C ARG A 42 -4.70 6.45 6.45
N TRP A 43 -4.35 6.11 5.21
CA TRP A 43 -4.91 6.74 4.01
C TRP A 43 -6.38 6.41 3.81
N LEU A 44 -6.79 5.19 4.11
CA LEU A 44 -8.15 4.72 3.96
C LEU A 44 -9.12 5.55 4.83
N SER A 45 -8.72 5.88 6.06
CA SER A 45 -9.48 6.78 6.94
C SER A 45 -9.64 8.19 6.35
N ALA A 46 -8.56 8.74 5.77
CA ALA A 46 -8.59 10.04 5.12
C ALA A 46 -9.44 10.03 3.84
N TYR A 47 -9.36 8.94 3.06
CA TYR A 47 -10.14 8.75 1.85
C TYR A 47 -11.64 8.75 2.15
N LYS A 48 -12.09 8.00 3.16
CA LYS A 48 -13.50 7.96 3.60
C LYS A 48 -14.07 9.34 3.93
N THR A 49 -13.25 10.21 4.51
CA THR A 49 -13.68 11.54 4.97
C THR A 49 -13.69 12.57 3.84
N SER A 50 -12.89 12.34 2.79
CA SER A 50 -12.64 13.31 1.72
C SER A 50 -13.19 12.90 0.36
N SER A 51 -13.78 11.71 0.24
CA SER A 51 -14.38 11.24 -1.00
C SER A 51 -15.58 12.13 -1.36
N GLN A 52 -15.56 12.66 -2.58
CA GLN A 52 -16.68 13.41 -3.13
C GLN A 52 -17.70 12.44 -3.70
N LYS A 53 -18.98 12.79 -3.59
CA LYS A 53 -20.09 12.02 -4.15
C LYS A 53 -19.86 11.79 -5.65
N GLY A 54 -19.64 10.54 -6.06
CA GLY A 54 -19.38 10.15 -7.45
C GLY A 54 -17.91 9.81 -7.79
N GLN A 55 -16.97 9.98 -6.84
CA GLN A 55 -15.58 9.51 -6.95
C GLN A 55 -15.25 8.49 -5.85
N GLU A 56 -16.25 7.73 -5.42
CA GLU A 56 -16.15 6.81 -4.30
C GLU A 56 -15.90 5.41 -4.84
N LEU A 57 -14.74 4.86 -4.47
CA LEU A 57 -14.53 3.42 -4.45
C LEU A 57 -15.53 2.83 -3.46
N ASP A 58 -16.00 1.62 -3.74
CA ASP A 58 -16.81 0.89 -2.78
C ASP A 58 -16.01 0.68 -1.49
N TRP A 59 -16.39 1.42 -0.45
CA TRP A 59 -15.76 1.37 0.87
C TRP A 59 -15.73 -0.05 1.44
N ALA A 60 -16.77 -0.85 1.18
CA ALA A 60 -16.82 -2.23 1.65
C ALA A 60 -15.72 -3.07 1.01
N VAL A 61 -15.46 -2.88 -0.29
CA VAL A 61 -14.38 -3.56 -1.02
C VAL A 61 -13.01 -3.19 -0.44
N LEU A 62 -12.76 -1.90 -0.19
CA LEU A 62 -11.47 -1.45 0.36
C LEU A 62 -11.25 -1.99 1.78
N ARG A 63 -12.28 -1.94 2.63
CA ARG A 63 -12.22 -2.42 4.00
C ARG A 63 -11.99 -3.94 4.04
N GLU A 64 -12.70 -4.69 3.21
CA GLU A 64 -12.56 -6.15 3.11
C GLU A 64 -11.14 -6.56 2.68
N ALA A 65 -10.57 -5.88 1.70
CA ALA A 65 -9.19 -6.12 1.27
C ALA A 65 -8.17 -5.81 2.39
N MET A 66 -8.36 -4.70 3.12
CA MET A 66 -7.50 -4.36 4.25
C MET A 66 -7.66 -5.34 5.42
N ASP A 67 -8.89 -5.82 5.70
CA ASP A 67 -9.12 -6.81 6.75
C ASP A 67 -8.46 -8.15 6.41
N ALA A 68 -8.45 -8.54 5.13
CA ALA A 68 -7.70 -9.71 4.67
C ALA A 68 -6.19 -9.55 4.94
N ALA A 69 -5.60 -8.39 4.62
CA ALA A 69 -4.19 -8.11 4.91
C ALA A 69 -3.89 -8.16 6.42
N TRP A 70 -4.72 -7.53 7.25
CA TRP A 70 -4.56 -7.58 8.71
C TRP A 70 -4.71 -8.99 9.28
N ASN A 71 -5.62 -9.79 8.73
CA ASN A 71 -5.78 -11.19 9.12
C ASN A 71 -4.54 -12.02 8.74
N HIS A 72 -3.98 -11.81 7.55
CA HIS A 72 -2.73 -12.44 7.12
C HIS A 72 -1.60 -12.12 8.12
N LEU A 73 -1.41 -10.84 8.46
CA LEU A 73 -0.40 -10.39 9.42
C LEU A 73 -0.61 -10.93 10.84
N ARG A 74 -1.84 -11.32 11.20
CA ARG A 74 -2.16 -11.99 12.49
C ARG A 74 -2.01 -13.51 12.43
N GLY A 75 -1.48 -14.05 11.34
CA GLY A 75 -1.24 -15.49 11.16
C GLY A 75 -2.39 -16.26 10.51
N LYS A 76 -3.52 -15.61 10.19
CA LYS A 76 -4.57 -16.21 9.35
C LYS A 76 -4.19 -16.04 7.89
N LYS A 77 -3.29 -16.90 7.41
CA LYS A 77 -2.77 -16.82 6.04
C LYS A 77 -3.92 -16.80 5.03
N VAL A 78 -4.01 -15.70 4.31
CA VAL A 78 -4.86 -15.54 3.13
C VAL A 78 -4.23 -16.30 1.97
N THR A 79 -5.03 -17.03 1.19
CA THR A 79 -4.51 -17.83 0.06
C THR A 79 -4.17 -16.94 -1.14
N ALA A 80 -3.30 -17.41 -2.04
CA ALA A 80 -3.02 -16.72 -3.30
C ALA A 80 -4.28 -16.45 -4.14
N LEU A 81 -5.25 -17.38 -4.11
CA LEU A 81 -6.54 -17.22 -4.79
C LEU A 81 -7.39 -16.10 -4.18
N ASP A 82 -7.41 -16.00 -2.85
CA ASP A 82 -8.10 -14.92 -2.16
C ASP A 82 -7.45 -13.57 -2.46
N PHE A 83 -6.11 -13.50 -2.52
CA PHE A 83 -5.39 -12.27 -2.88
C PHE A 83 -5.76 -11.78 -4.28
N GLU A 84 -5.74 -12.68 -5.29
CA GLU A 84 -6.13 -12.30 -6.65
C GLU A 84 -7.60 -11.85 -6.70
N ARG A 85 -8.49 -12.51 -5.95
CA ARG A 85 -9.89 -12.08 -5.83
C ARG A 85 -10.00 -10.65 -5.27
N TYR A 86 -9.28 -10.33 -4.19
CA TYR A 86 -9.31 -8.98 -3.61
C TYR A 86 -8.73 -7.94 -4.56
N ARG A 87 -7.59 -8.25 -5.21
CA ARG A 87 -6.95 -7.38 -6.20
C ARG A 87 -7.90 -7.03 -7.35
N GLN A 88 -8.55 -8.03 -7.95
CA GLN A 88 -9.52 -7.81 -9.03
C GLN A 88 -10.71 -6.96 -8.58
N ARG A 89 -11.22 -7.18 -7.35
CA ARG A 89 -12.33 -6.39 -6.82
C ARG A 89 -11.94 -4.93 -6.58
N VAL A 90 -10.75 -4.68 -6.04
CA VAL A 90 -10.23 -3.32 -5.81
C VAL A 90 -10.00 -2.59 -7.14
N LEU A 91 -9.42 -3.27 -8.14
CA LEU A 91 -9.25 -2.73 -9.50
C LEU A 91 -10.58 -2.43 -10.18
N GLY A 92 -11.52 -3.38 -10.11
CA GLY A 92 -12.85 -3.23 -10.71
C GLY A 92 -13.73 -2.17 -10.04
N ALA A 93 -13.42 -1.79 -8.80
CA ALA A 93 -14.10 -0.70 -8.10
C ALA A 93 -13.65 0.70 -8.56
N MET A 94 -12.56 0.80 -9.34
CA MET A 94 -12.03 2.08 -9.80
C MET A 94 -13.02 2.76 -10.76
N PRO A 95 -13.59 3.95 -10.43
CA PRO A 95 -14.34 4.73 -11.39
C PRO A 95 -13.45 5.07 -12.59
N GLY A 96 -14.04 5.17 -13.78
CA GLY A 96 -13.32 5.53 -15.01
C GLY A 96 -12.61 6.87 -14.83
N ALA A 97 -11.31 6.82 -14.53
CA ALA A 97 -10.47 7.99 -14.35
C ALA A 97 -9.72 8.27 -15.66
N ASP A 98 -9.54 9.54 -15.98
CA ASP A 98 -8.66 9.92 -17.08
C ASP A 98 -7.24 9.41 -16.78
N PRO A 99 -6.57 8.74 -17.73
CA PRO A 99 -5.30 8.06 -17.50
C PRO A 99 -4.11 8.98 -17.10
N GLY A 100 -4.32 10.29 -17.02
CA GLY A 100 -3.32 11.26 -16.56
C GLY A 100 -3.61 11.89 -15.18
N GLU A 101 -4.76 11.61 -14.56
CA GLU A 101 -5.11 12.23 -13.27
C GLU A 101 -4.70 11.33 -12.10
N ILE A 102 -3.70 11.77 -11.32
CA ILE A 102 -3.40 11.18 -10.01
C ILE A 102 -4.50 11.61 -9.04
N SER A 103 -5.59 10.84 -9.04
CA SER A 103 -6.69 11.02 -8.10
C SER A 103 -6.40 10.29 -6.79
N ARG A 104 -7.01 10.75 -5.69
CA ARG A 104 -6.93 10.06 -4.38
C ARG A 104 -7.45 8.62 -4.45
N VAL A 105 -8.40 8.38 -5.35
CA VAL A 105 -8.91 7.05 -5.71
C VAL A 105 -7.78 6.16 -6.20
N ARG A 106 -6.99 6.63 -7.18
CA ARG A 106 -5.89 5.85 -7.73
C ARG A 106 -4.83 5.55 -6.67
N ILE A 107 -4.45 6.54 -5.88
CA ILE A 107 -3.50 6.36 -4.77
C ILE A 107 -3.99 5.29 -3.79
N MET A 108 -5.28 5.31 -3.43
CA MET A 108 -5.83 4.32 -2.49
C MET A 108 -5.84 2.90 -3.08
N VAL A 109 -6.21 2.77 -4.35
CA VAL A 109 -6.18 1.50 -5.10
C VAL A 109 -4.75 0.95 -5.17
N ASP A 110 -3.77 1.79 -5.50
CA ASP A 110 -2.37 1.39 -5.61
C ASP A 110 -1.80 0.99 -4.23
N LEU A 111 -2.12 1.74 -3.16
CA LEU A 111 -1.70 1.39 -1.79
C LEU A 111 -2.27 0.04 -1.33
N ILE A 112 -3.55 -0.25 -1.60
CA ILE A 112 -4.13 -1.54 -1.20
C ILE A 112 -3.53 -2.68 -2.02
N GLN A 113 -3.29 -2.47 -3.31
CA GLN A 113 -2.60 -3.48 -4.14
C GLN A 113 -1.20 -3.77 -3.60
N LEU A 114 -0.44 -2.73 -3.26
CA LEU A 114 0.88 -2.86 -2.65
C LEU A 114 0.85 -3.73 -1.39
N VAL A 115 -0.14 -3.52 -0.53
CA VAL A 115 -0.33 -4.31 0.69
C VAL A 115 -0.62 -5.78 0.36
N LEU A 116 -1.55 -6.04 -0.55
CA LEU A 116 -1.92 -7.40 -0.94
C LEU A 116 -0.73 -8.15 -1.56
N GLU A 117 0.06 -7.48 -2.40
CA GLU A 117 1.28 -8.04 -3.00
C GLU A 117 2.35 -8.32 -1.93
N CYS A 118 2.57 -7.39 -1.00
CA CYS A 118 3.47 -7.59 0.14
C CYS A 118 3.07 -8.80 0.99
N CYS A 119 1.78 -9.06 1.19
CA CYS A 119 1.31 -10.22 1.95
C CYS A 119 1.33 -11.54 1.14
N ALA A 120 1.30 -11.47 -0.19
CA ALA A 120 1.30 -12.67 -1.04
C ALA A 120 2.71 -13.24 -1.28
N MET A 121 3.76 -12.42 -1.16
CA MET A 121 5.13 -12.81 -1.46
C MET A 121 5.94 -13.14 -0.20
N GLU A 122 6.68 -14.26 -0.22
CA GLU A 122 7.62 -14.61 0.84
C GLU A 122 8.80 -13.62 0.92
N ASP A 123 9.27 -13.14 -0.24
CA ASP A 123 10.21 -12.03 -0.35
C ASP A 123 9.56 -10.86 -1.10
N ASN A 124 9.24 -9.81 -0.36
CA ASN A 124 8.63 -8.59 -0.84
C ASN A 124 9.60 -7.39 -0.84
N SER A 125 10.92 -7.64 -0.86
CA SER A 125 11.95 -6.59 -0.82
C SER A 125 12.00 -5.72 -2.08
N GLU A 126 11.58 -6.26 -3.22
CA GLU A 126 11.52 -5.60 -4.53
C GLU A 126 10.35 -4.61 -4.64
N ILE A 127 9.29 -4.80 -3.86
CA ILE A 127 8.14 -3.88 -3.82
C ILE A 127 8.57 -2.49 -3.30
N ALA A 128 9.63 -2.42 -2.48
CA ALA A 128 10.21 -1.16 -2.02
C ALA A 128 11.04 -0.39 -3.10
N ARG A 129 10.99 -0.79 -4.38
CA ARG A 129 11.61 -0.05 -5.51
C ARG A 129 10.65 0.91 -6.23
N GLN A 130 9.34 0.65 -6.18
CA GLN A 130 8.33 1.39 -6.94
C GLN A 130 7.90 2.66 -6.19
#